data_AF-A0A5C7Z4C3-F1
#
_entry.id   AF-A0A5C7Z4C3-F1
#
_cell.length_a   1.000
_cell.length_b   1.000
_cell.length_c   1.000
_cell.angle_alpha   90.00
_cell.angle_beta   90.00
_cell.angle_gamma   90.00
#
_symmetry.space_group_name_H-M   'P 1'
#
loop_
_entity.id
_entity.type
_entity.pdbx_description
1 polymer ?
#
loop_
_entity_poly.entity_id
_entity_poly.type
_entity_poly.pdbx_seq_one_letter_code
_entity_poly.pdbx_strand_id
1 'polypeptide(L)' 'MSILAFQMPEKVVMEKSDDFHGLFTFKPLEKGYGVTIGNALRRILLSSLEGYAITGIKIPGVLHEFSTIEGVVEDV' A
#
# COMPACT_ATOMS: atom_id res chain seq x y z
N MET A 1 3.41 -35.30 22.32
CA MET A 1 3.31 -34.73 20.97
C MET A 1 4.33 -33.60 20.91
N SER A 2 5.48 -33.83 20.27
CA SER A 2 6.53 -32.82 20.17
C SER A 2 5.98 -31.62 19.41
N ILE A 3 6.01 -30.44 20.03
CA ILE A 3 5.78 -29.18 19.35
C ILE A 3 6.89 -29.11 18.29
N LEU A 4 6.54 -29.28 17.01
CA LEU A 4 7.49 -29.10 15.92
C LEU A 4 8.06 -27.68 16.05
N ALA A 5 9.37 -27.56 16.24
CA ALA A 5 10.03 -26.27 16.31
C ALA A 5 9.91 -25.61 14.93
N PHE A 6 9.02 -24.63 14.84
CA PHE A 6 8.76 -23.88 13.61
C PHE A 6 9.84 -22.81 13.43
N GLN A 7 10.43 -22.70 12.23
CA GLN A 7 11.40 -21.65 11.95
C GLN A 7 10.72 -20.28 11.90
N MET A 8 10.91 -19.50 12.97
CA MET A 8 10.51 -18.10 13.01
C MET A 8 11.60 -17.20 12.41
N PRO A 9 11.22 -16.09 11.74
CA PRO A 9 12.17 -15.07 11.33
C PRO A 9 12.72 -14.33 12.56
N GLU A 10 14.01 -14.01 12.55
CA GLU A 10 14.68 -13.39 13.72
C GLU A 10 14.36 -11.90 13.85
N LYS A 11 14.47 -11.18 12.74
CA LYS A 11 14.22 -9.73 12.68
C LYS A 11 13.84 -9.28 11.28
N VAL A 12 13.12 -8.16 11.22
CA VAL A 12 12.88 -7.41 9.99
C VAL A 12 13.98 -6.37 9.83
N VAL A 13 14.71 -6.42 8.72
CA VAL A 13 15.74 -5.45 8.37
C VAL A 13 15.18 -4.51 7.30
N MET A 14 15.27 -3.20 7.55
CA MET A 14 15.01 -2.17 6.56
C MET A 14 16.29 -1.97 5.74
N GLU A 15 16.24 -2.28 4.44
CA GLU A 15 17.38 -2.13 3.53
C GLU A 15 17.42 -0.73 2.89
N LYS A 16 16.25 -0.22 2.49
CA LYS A 16 16.09 1.11 1.89
C LYS A 16 14.78 1.71 2.39
N SER A 17 14.80 3.01 2.65
CA SER A 17 13.59 3.78 2.90
C SER A 17 13.82 5.21 2.44
N ASP A 18 12.96 5.67 1.56
CA ASP A 18 12.73 7.08 1.26
C ASP A 18 11.26 7.41 1.52
N ASP A 19 10.83 8.62 1.13
CA ASP A 19 9.48 9.10 1.40
C ASP A 19 8.38 8.30 0.66
N PHE A 20 8.73 7.59 -0.43
CA PHE A 20 7.76 6.90 -1.30
C PHE A 20 8.08 5.41 -1.51
N HIS A 21 9.25 4.93 -1.06
CA HIS A 21 9.73 3.56 -1.27
C HIS A 21 10.40 2.99 -0.03
N GLY A 22 9.97 1.80 0.38
CA GLY A 22 10.57 1.02 1.47
C GLY A 22 10.87 -0.42 1.05
N LEU A 23 12.08 -0.90 1.32
CA LEU A 23 12.52 -2.28 1.08
C LEU A 23 12.86 -2.94 2.42
N PHE A 24 12.16 -4.04 2.73
CA PHE A 24 12.31 -4.77 3.98
C PHE A 24 12.60 -6.25 3.71
N THR A 25 13.57 -6.81 4.45
CA THR A 25 13.96 -8.22 4.35
C THR A 25 13.87 -8.88 5.73
N PHE A 26 13.25 -10.05 5.78
CA PHE A 26 13.23 -10.91 6.97
C PHE A 26 13.48 -12.37 6.58
N LYS A 27 14.29 -13.03 7.39
CA LYS A 27 14.75 -14.41 7.21
C LYS A 27 15.24 -14.94 8.55
N PRO A 28 15.37 -16.26 8.73
CA PRO A 28 14.95 -17.35 7.84
C PRO A 28 13.43 -17.59 7.86
N LEU A 29 12.91 -18.26 6.83
CA LEU A 29 11.52 -18.69 6.73
C LEU A 29 11.45 -20.16 6.31
N GLU A 30 10.42 -20.86 6.78
CA GLU A 30 10.09 -22.18 6.29
C GLU A 30 9.79 -22.19 4.79
N LYS A 31 10.06 -23.32 4.13
CA LYS A 31 9.77 -23.49 2.71
C LYS A 31 8.28 -23.25 2.44
N GLY A 32 7.98 -22.35 1.51
CA GLY A 32 6.61 -21.97 1.13
C GLY A 32 6.02 -20.80 1.93
N TYR A 33 6.53 -20.50 3.14
CA TYR A 33 5.99 -19.41 3.96
C TYR A 33 6.29 -18.02 3.40
N GLY A 34 7.36 -17.88 2.61
CA GLY A 34 7.62 -16.63 1.88
C GLY A 34 6.45 -16.22 0.98
N VAL A 35 5.85 -17.17 0.28
CA VAL A 35 4.68 -16.91 -0.59
C VAL A 35 3.42 -16.67 0.25
N THR A 36 3.21 -17.45 1.31
CA THR A 36 2.05 -17.28 2.20
C THR A 36 2.04 -15.90 2.85
N ILE A 37 3.15 -15.48 3.47
CA ILE A 37 3.28 -14.19 4.13
C ILE A 37 3.29 -13.06 3.10
N GLY A 38 4.04 -13.21 2.01
CA GLY A 38 4.13 -12.20 0.95
C GLY A 38 2.76 -11.89 0.32
N ASN A 39 1.97 -12.92 0.01
CA ASN A 39 0.63 -12.73 -0.54
C ASN A 39 -0.33 -12.11 0.50
N ALA A 40 -0.25 -12.51 1.77
CA ALA A 40 -1.06 -11.92 2.83
C ALA A 40 -0.75 -10.42 3.01
N LEU A 41 0.53 -10.06 3.13
CA LEU A 41 0.97 -8.67 3.25
C LEU A 41 0.60 -7.86 2.02
N ARG A 42 0.84 -8.37 0.80
CA ARG A 42 0.45 -7.69 -0.44
C ARG A 42 -1.04 -7.36 -0.47
N ARG A 43 -1.91 -8.29 -0.06
CA ARG A 43 -3.36 -8.05 -0.03
C ARG A 43 -3.71 -6.94 0.96
N ILE A 44 -3.20 -7.02 2.18
CA ILE A 44 -3.45 -6.02 3.23
C ILE A 44 -2.97 -4.63 2.79
N LEU A 45 -1.73 -4.55 2.28
CA LEU A 45 -1.13 -3.28 1.85
C LEU A 45 -1.89 -2.63 0.68
N LEU A 46 -2.50 -3.42 -0.21
CA LEU A 46 -3.26 -2.89 -1.34
C LEU A 46 -4.72 -2.55 -1.03
N SER A 47 -5.34 -3.20 -0.05
CA SER A 47 -6.79 -3.08 0.17
C SER A 47 -7.21 -2.46 1.50
N SER A 48 -6.31 -2.38 2.48
CA SER A 48 -6.69 -2.15 3.87
C SER A 48 -5.78 -1.17 4.60
N LEU A 49 -4.92 -0.45 3.87
CA LEU A 49 -4.20 0.67 4.44
C LEU A 49 -5.14 1.86 4.61
N GLU A 50 -5.13 2.41 5.81
CA GLU A 50 -5.78 3.68 6.10
C GLU A 50 -4.99 4.82 5.46
N GLY A 51 -5.71 5.79 4.93
CA GLY A 51 -5.12 6.95 4.29
C GLY A 51 -6.17 8.02 4.05
N TYR A 52 -5.70 9.20 3.67
CA TYR A 52 -6.56 10.32 3.29
C TYR A 52 -6.49 10.48 1.79
N ALA A 53 -7.66 10.65 1.16
CA ALA A 53 -7.79 10.96 -0.25
C ALA A 53 -8.83 12.06 -0.43
N ILE A 54 -8.66 12.86 -1.47
CA ILE A 54 -9.67 13.84 -1.87
C ILE A 54 -10.87 13.05 -2.39
N THR A 55 -12.01 13.19 -1.72
CA THR A 55 -13.26 12.49 -2.09
C THR A 55 -14.17 13.33 -2.98
N GLY A 56 -13.95 14.65 -3.01
CA GLY A 56 -14.70 15.57 -3.85
C GLY A 56 -14.25 17.00 -3.64
N ILE A 57 -14.53 17.82 -4.65
CA ILE A 57 -14.32 19.26 -4.64
C ILE A 57 -15.60 19.95 -5.15
N LYS A 58 -15.83 21.19 -4.72
CA LYS A 58 -16.94 22.01 -5.20
C LYS A 58 -16.38 23.30 -5.78
N ILE A 59 -16.60 23.50 -7.08
CA ILE A 59 -16.16 24.70 -7.78
C ILE A 59 -17.38 25.62 -7.96
N PRO A 60 -17.35 26.87 -7.47
CA PRO A 60 -18.45 27.83 -7.68
C PRO A 60 -18.71 28.05 -9.17
N GLY A 61 -19.98 28.00 -9.58
CA GLY A 61 -20.38 28.21 -10.98
C GLY A 61 -20.26 26.97 -11.88
N VAL A 62 -19.65 25.87 -11.42
CA VAL A 62 -19.57 24.60 -12.16
C VAL A 62 -20.69 23.67 -11.72
N LEU A 63 -21.51 23.22 -12.66
CA LEU A 63 -22.66 22.36 -12.40
C LEU A 63 -22.31 20.87 -12.42
N HIS A 64 -21.40 20.47 -13.32
CA HIS A 64 -20.97 19.09 -13.51
C HIS A 64 -19.52 19.04 -14.04
N GLU A 65 -18.88 17.87 -13.94
CA GLU A 65 -17.49 17.61 -14.38
C GLU A 65 -17.24 17.92 -15.87
N PHE A 66 -18.25 17.89 -16.72
CA PHE A 66 -18.10 18.25 -18.15
C PHE A 66 -18.24 19.75 -18.46
N SER A 67 -18.23 20.63 -17.45
CA SER A 67 -18.41 22.08 -17.69
C SER A 67 -17.07 22.72 -18.04
N THR A 68 -17.08 23.69 -18.96
CA THR A 68 -15.88 24.51 -19.21
C THR A 68 -15.76 25.61 -18.16
N ILE A 69 -14.54 25.90 -17.73
CA ILE A 69 -14.23 27.01 -16.83
C ILE A 69 -13.44 28.05 -17.63
N GLU A 70 -13.91 29.29 -17.62
CA GLU A 70 -13.22 30.39 -18.29
C GLU A 70 -11.80 30.56 -17.72
N GLY A 71 -10.80 30.55 -18.61
CA GLY A 71 -9.39 30.68 -18.24
C GLY A 71 -8.68 29.38 -17.84
N VAL A 72 -9.36 28.24 -17.86
CA VAL A 72 -8.75 26.92 -17.63
C VAL A 72 -8.55 26.21 -18.96
N VAL A 73 -7.33 25.72 -19.20
CA VAL A 73 -6.95 24.99 -20.43
C VAL A 73 -7.24 23.50 -20.31
N GLU A 74 -7.16 22.98 -19.08
CA GLU A 74 -7.40 21.58 -18.74
C GLU A 74 -8.90 21.34 -18.49
N ASP A 75 -9.39 20.16 -18.86
CA ASP A 75 -10.76 19.76 -18.54
C ASP A 75 -10.91 19.54 -17.02
N VAL A 76 -12.14 19.67 -16.52
CA VAL A 76 -12.49 19.59 -15.09
C VAL A 76 -12.49 18.15 -14.57
#